data_AF-A0A183F1W0-F1
#
_entry.id   AF-A0A183F1W0-F1
#
_cell.length_a   1.000
_cell.length_b   1.000
_cell.length_c   1.000
_cell.angle_alpha   90.00
_cell.angle_beta   90.00
_cell.angle_gamma   90.00
#
_symmetry.space_group_name_H-M   'P 1'
#
loop_
_entity.id
_entity.type
_entity.pdbx_description
1 polymer ?
#
loop_
_entity_poly.entity_id
_entity_poly.type
_entity_poly.pdbx_seq_one_letter_code
_entity_poly.pdbx_strand_id
1 'polypeptide(L)'
;LPPFTEDLPEDAQAKIKEIWKDYKEGEKCYEQHGLTREVMDSLPKDVRRKLHKGPPLPPFLKKAPKDIQEQFQAIFKDKSIPFDDKPEKINELAQKVLKGDLLKEFNEFHKKMEEHRKSILSPDAKKAYDKLSKLEKEKHEIINGLDDKIQEELFDIFRAKHMFPKPL
;
A
#
# COMPACT_ATOMS: atom_id res chain seq x y z
N LEU A 1 4.65 -9.09 15.99
CA LEU A 1 4.53 -9.82 14.70
C LEU A 1 4.33 -8.84 13.56
N PRO A 2 4.94 -9.06 12.39
CA PRO A 2 4.73 -8.20 11.22
C PRO A 2 3.25 -8.17 10.79
N PRO A 3 2.71 -7.00 10.40
CA PRO A 3 1.28 -6.81 10.14
C PRO A 3 0.75 -7.49 8.86
N PHE A 4 1.63 -8.09 8.05
CA PHE A 4 1.30 -8.85 6.85
C PHE A 4 1.35 -10.37 7.06
N THR A 5 1.66 -10.83 8.27
CA THR A 5 1.89 -12.27 8.54
C THR A 5 0.65 -13.10 8.20
N GLU A 6 -0.55 -12.60 8.47
CA GLU A 6 -1.80 -13.32 8.22
C GLU A 6 -2.13 -13.48 6.73
N ASP A 7 -1.52 -12.67 5.86
CA ASP A 7 -1.73 -12.70 4.41
C ASP A 7 -0.83 -13.75 3.71
N LEU A 8 0.08 -14.40 4.45
CA LEU A 8 1.04 -15.37 3.92
C LEU A 8 0.48 -16.80 3.89
N PRO A 9 1.05 -17.69 3.06
CA PRO A 9 0.80 -19.13 3.17
C PRO A 9 1.18 -19.67 4.57
N GLU A 10 0.47 -20.70 5.05
CA GLU A 10 0.60 -21.23 6.42
C GLU A 10 2.05 -21.60 6.79
N ASP A 11 2.83 -22.14 5.85
CA ASP A 11 4.24 -22.50 6.09
C ASP A 11 5.11 -21.26 6.37
N ALA A 12 4.87 -20.17 5.65
CA ALA A 12 5.54 -18.90 5.85
C ALA A 12 5.04 -18.17 7.11
N GLN A 13 3.75 -18.29 7.44
CA GLN A 13 3.24 -17.80 8.73
C GLN A 13 3.95 -18.46 9.90
N ALA A 14 4.08 -19.79 9.86
CA ALA A 14 4.76 -20.54 10.92
C ALA A 14 6.22 -20.11 11.08
N LYS A 15 6.95 -19.96 9.96
CA LYS A 15 8.35 -19.48 9.97
C LYS A 15 8.46 -18.07 10.56
N ILE A 16 7.59 -17.14 10.18
CA ILE A 16 7.61 -15.79 10.75
C ILE A 16 7.24 -15.80 12.23
N LYS A 17 6.24 -16.59 12.64
CA LYS A 17 5.89 -16.72 14.06
C LYS A 17 7.07 -17.23 14.88
N GLU A 18 7.83 -18.18 14.34
CA GLU A 18 9.03 -18.71 14.98
C GLU A 18 10.16 -17.66 15.08
N ILE A 19 10.41 -16.90 14.01
CA ILE A 19 11.43 -15.82 14.00
C ILE A 19 11.15 -14.76 15.07
N TRP A 20 9.87 -14.44 15.29
CA TRP A 20 9.45 -13.36 16.19
C TRP A 20 9.03 -13.86 17.59
N LYS A 21 9.16 -15.15 17.90
CA LYS A 21 8.63 -15.75 19.14
C LYS A 21 9.28 -15.17 20.42
N ASP A 22 10.57 -14.86 20.35
CA ASP A 22 11.36 -14.37 21.48
C ASP A 22 11.55 -12.84 21.46
N TYR A 23 10.98 -12.15 20.47
CA TYR A 23 11.14 -10.70 20.32
C TYR A 23 10.41 -9.94 21.42
N LYS A 24 11.10 -8.96 22.02
CA LYS A 24 10.53 -8.06 23.02
C LYS A 24 10.44 -6.64 22.49
N GLU A 25 9.32 -5.99 22.80
CA GLU A 25 9.08 -4.60 22.43
C GLU A 25 10.18 -3.69 23.01
N GLY A 26 10.77 -2.85 22.16
CA GLY A 26 11.89 -1.96 22.51
C GLY A 26 13.29 -2.52 22.20
N GLU A 27 13.42 -3.82 21.89
CA GLU A 27 14.68 -4.39 21.43
C GLU A 27 14.91 -4.15 19.92
N LYS A 28 16.19 -4.13 19.52
CA LYS A 28 16.59 -4.04 18.11
C LYS A 28 16.14 -5.30 17.38
N CYS A 29 15.44 -5.13 16.26
CA CYS A 29 14.83 -6.21 15.49
C CYS A 29 15.54 -6.52 14.15
N TYR A 30 16.80 -6.14 13.99
CA TYR A 30 17.52 -6.25 12.70
C TYR A 30 17.60 -7.69 12.19
N GLU A 31 17.87 -8.65 13.08
CA GLU A 31 17.99 -10.06 12.74
C GLU A 31 16.63 -10.64 12.34
N GLN A 32 15.57 -10.35 13.11
CA GLN A 32 14.21 -10.78 12.80
C GLN A 32 13.75 -10.20 11.46
N HIS A 33 14.09 -8.95 11.16
CA HIS A 33 13.83 -8.34 9.86
C HIS A 33 14.60 -9.03 8.72
N GLY A 34 15.88 -9.36 8.93
CA GLY A 34 16.69 -10.10 7.96
C GLY A 34 16.11 -11.47 7.63
N LEU A 35 15.81 -12.26 8.65
CA LEU A 35 15.21 -13.59 8.50
C LEU A 35 13.80 -13.52 7.88
N THR A 36 12.99 -12.52 8.28
CA THR A 36 11.69 -12.29 7.65
C THR A 36 11.85 -11.99 6.16
N ARG A 37 12.87 -11.22 5.77
CA ARG A 37 13.15 -10.94 4.36
C ARG A 37 13.55 -12.19 3.60
N GLU A 38 14.36 -13.07 4.17
CA GLU A 38 14.73 -14.34 3.55
C GLU A 38 13.52 -15.25 3.34
N VAL A 39 12.64 -15.35 4.33
CA VAL A 39 11.37 -16.08 4.19
C VAL A 39 10.57 -15.48 3.04
N MET A 40 10.42 -14.16 2.99
CA MET A 40 9.70 -13.48 1.91
C MET A 40 10.35 -13.76 0.54
N ASP A 41 11.68 -13.66 0.41
CA ASP A 41 12.39 -13.88 -0.85
C ASP A 41 12.31 -15.33 -1.34
N SER A 42 12.20 -16.29 -0.41
CA SER A 42 12.01 -17.72 -0.72
C SER A 42 10.61 -18.04 -1.26
N LEU A 43 9.63 -17.16 -1.05
CA LEU A 43 8.27 -17.40 -1.53
C LEU A 43 8.19 -17.37 -3.07
N PRO A 44 7.34 -18.23 -3.66
CA PRO A 44 7.02 -18.18 -5.08
C PRO A 44 6.67 -16.76 -5.55
N LYS A 45 7.12 -16.39 -6.76
CA LYS A 45 6.95 -15.03 -7.31
C LYS A 45 5.47 -14.62 -7.34
N ASP A 46 4.57 -15.56 -7.63
CA ASP A 46 3.12 -15.36 -7.67
C ASP A 46 2.51 -15.13 -6.28
N VAL A 47 3.02 -15.81 -5.24
CA VAL A 47 2.64 -15.60 -3.84
C VAL A 47 3.09 -14.22 -3.37
N ARG A 48 4.36 -13.87 -3.56
CA ARG A 48 4.88 -12.53 -3.24
C ARG A 48 4.10 -11.44 -3.95
N ARG A 49 3.72 -11.68 -5.20
CA ARG A 49 2.91 -10.75 -5.99
C ARG A 49 1.53 -10.54 -5.36
N LYS A 50 0.86 -11.59 -4.87
CA LYS A 50 -0.46 -11.45 -4.22
C LYS A 50 -0.39 -10.57 -2.97
N LEU A 51 0.70 -10.63 -2.21
CA LEU A 51 0.92 -9.79 -1.01
C LEU A 51 1.05 -8.30 -1.34
N HIS A 52 1.49 -7.97 -2.55
CA HIS A 52 1.67 -6.59 -3.02
C HIS A 52 0.62 -6.15 -4.06
N LYS A 53 -0.40 -6.98 -4.34
CA LYS A 53 -1.45 -6.65 -5.33
C LYS A 53 -2.50 -5.70 -4.75
N GLY A 54 -2.10 -4.44 -4.62
CA GLY A 54 -3.01 -3.32 -4.40
C GLY A 54 -2.54 -2.36 -3.31
N PRO A 55 -3.12 -1.15 -3.27
CA PRO A 55 -2.90 -0.24 -2.15
C PRO A 55 -3.29 -0.94 -0.85
N PRO A 56 -2.46 -0.86 0.21
CA PRO A 56 -2.83 -1.41 1.50
C PRO A 56 -4.11 -0.71 1.98
N LEU A 57 -5.09 -1.50 2.43
CA LEU A 57 -6.25 -0.94 3.11
C LEU A 57 -5.77 -0.19 4.37
N PRO A 58 -6.27 1.04 4.61
CA PRO A 58 -6.05 1.74 5.86
C PRO A 58 -6.35 0.85 7.06
N PRO A 59 -5.57 0.91 8.16
CA PRO A 59 -5.72 0.00 9.30
C PRO A 59 -7.14 -0.06 9.88
N PHE A 60 -7.85 1.06 9.91
CA PHE A 60 -9.23 1.10 10.40
C PHE A 60 -10.21 0.32 9.51
N LEU A 61 -9.99 0.30 8.18
CA LEU A 61 -10.81 -0.49 7.26
C LEU A 61 -10.56 -2.00 7.37
N LYS A 62 -9.39 -2.42 7.87
CA LYS A 62 -9.13 -3.85 8.13
C LYS A 62 -10.04 -4.44 9.20
N LYS A 63 -10.60 -3.61 10.09
CA LYS A 63 -11.58 -4.01 11.11
C LYS A 63 -12.99 -4.17 10.54
N ALA A 64 -13.25 -3.64 9.35
CA ALA A 64 -14.57 -3.72 8.73
C ALA A 64 -14.88 -5.16 8.26
N PRO A 65 -16.16 -5.54 8.15
CA PRO A 65 -16.57 -6.77 7.47
C PRO A 65 -15.92 -6.94 6.07
N LYS A 66 -15.63 -8.19 5.67
CA LYS A 66 -14.90 -8.49 4.41
C LYS A 66 -15.60 -7.94 3.18
N ASP A 67 -16.94 -7.97 3.15
CA ASP A 67 -17.75 -7.40 2.08
C ASP A 67 -17.57 -5.88 1.94
N ILE A 68 -17.39 -5.17 3.05
CA ILE A 68 -17.07 -3.73 3.04
C ILE A 68 -15.64 -3.51 2.56
N GLN A 69 -14.68 -4.31 3.04
CA GLN A 69 -13.28 -4.23 2.59
C GLN A 69 -13.13 -4.42 1.08
N GLU A 70 -13.86 -5.39 0.51
CA GLU A 70 -13.86 -5.67 -0.92
C GLU A 70 -14.40 -4.50 -1.75
N GLN A 71 -15.43 -3.79 -1.27
CA GLN A 71 -15.94 -2.59 -1.94
C GLN A 71 -14.89 -1.48 -2.03
N PHE A 72 -14.13 -1.24 -0.94
CA PHE A 72 -13.03 -0.28 -0.98
C PHE A 72 -11.90 -0.75 -1.89
N GLN A 73 -11.53 -2.03 -1.82
CA GLN A 73 -10.51 -2.59 -2.71
C GLN A 73 -10.89 -2.50 -4.19
N ALA A 74 -12.17 -2.64 -4.52
CA ALA A 74 -12.65 -2.48 -5.89
C ALA A 74 -12.32 -1.08 -6.43
N ILE A 75 -12.62 -0.01 -5.67
CA ILE A 75 -12.27 1.37 -6.06
C ILE A 75 -10.76 1.54 -6.17
N PHE A 76 -9.99 0.99 -5.22
CA PHE A 76 -8.54 1.09 -5.24
C PHE A 76 -7.91 0.40 -6.46
N LYS A 77 -8.41 -0.77 -6.85
CA LYS A 77 -7.89 -1.60 -7.94
C LYS A 77 -8.43 -1.20 -9.31
N ASP A 78 -9.54 -0.47 -9.36
CA ASP A 78 -10.13 0.00 -10.61
C ASP A 78 -9.14 0.93 -11.32
N LYS A 79 -8.64 0.46 -12.48
CA LYS A 79 -7.72 1.21 -13.34
C LYS A 79 -8.43 2.28 -14.16
N SER A 80 -9.76 2.19 -14.29
CA SER A 80 -10.58 3.17 -15.01
C SER A 80 -10.81 4.46 -14.21
N ILE A 81 -10.62 4.42 -12.90
CA ILE A 81 -10.74 5.58 -12.02
C ILE A 81 -9.35 6.25 -11.91
N PRO A 82 -9.21 7.51 -12.35
CA PRO A 82 -7.98 8.27 -12.15
C PRO A 82 -7.60 8.34 -10.67
N PHE A 83 -6.30 8.30 -10.38
CA PHE A 83 -5.81 8.28 -8.99
C PHE A 83 -6.32 9.48 -8.17
N ASP A 84 -6.44 10.65 -8.80
CA ASP A 84 -6.91 11.89 -8.15
C ASP A 84 -8.41 11.87 -7.80
N ASP A 85 -9.20 11.05 -8.51
CA ASP A 85 -10.64 10.94 -8.31
C ASP A 85 -10.98 9.83 -7.29
N LYS A 86 -10.04 8.93 -7.00
CA LYS A 86 -10.23 7.86 -6.01
C LYS A 86 -10.59 8.39 -4.61
N PRO A 87 -9.94 9.43 -4.05
CA PRO A 87 -10.30 9.99 -2.75
C PRO A 87 -11.77 10.37 -2.63
N GLU A 88 -12.35 11.00 -3.65
CA GLU A 88 -13.76 11.41 -3.64
C GLU A 88 -14.68 10.18 -3.64
N LYS A 89 -14.43 9.22 -4.54
CA LYS A 89 -15.21 7.97 -4.59
C LYS A 89 -15.10 7.14 -3.32
N ILE A 90 -13.92 7.11 -2.70
CA ILE A 90 -13.69 6.45 -1.40
C ILE A 90 -14.49 7.14 -0.29
N ASN A 91 -14.50 8.48 -0.28
CA ASN A 91 -15.29 9.24 0.69
C ASN A 91 -16.78 8.97 0.52
N GLU A 92 -17.30 9.02 -0.71
CA GLU A 92 -18.72 8.69 -0.98
C GLU A 92 -19.09 7.27 -0.52
N LEU A 93 -18.24 6.28 -0.81
CA LEU A 93 -18.46 4.91 -0.35
C LEU A 93 -18.45 4.86 1.18
N ALA A 94 -17.47 5.50 1.81
CA ALA A 94 -17.33 5.52 3.27
C ALA A 94 -18.56 6.09 3.98
N GLN A 95 -19.10 7.21 3.50
CA GLN A 95 -20.32 7.79 4.08
C GLN A 95 -21.55 6.89 3.93
N LYS A 96 -21.57 6.00 2.91
CA LYS A 96 -22.70 5.08 2.66
C LYS A 96 -22.61 3.80 3.50
N VAL A 97 -21.41 3.21 3.61
CA VAL A 97 -21.25 1.84 4.14
C VAL A 97 -20.65 1.77 5.54
N LEU A 98 -19.86 2.76 5.95
CA LEU A 98 -19.28 2.78 7.29
C LEU A 98 -20.28 3.36 8.30
N LYS A 99 -20.25 2.83 9.53
CA LYS A 99 -21.12 3.26 10.64
C LYS A 99 -20.33 3.29 11.95
N GLY A 100 -20.84 4.05 12.92
CA GLY A 100 -20.29 4.12 14.27
C GLY A 100 -18.81 4.55 14.28
N ASP A 101 -18.00 3.81 15.03
CA ASP A 101 -16.58 4.12 15.23
C ASP A 101 -15.77 4.09 13.93
N LEU A 102 -16.10 3.20 12.98
CA LEU A 102 -15.40 3.11 11.69
C LEU A 102 -15.61 4.37 10.84
N LEU A 103 -16.82 4.93 10.84
CA LEU A 103 -17.11 6.17 10.12
C LEU A 103 -16.39 7.36 10.76
N LYS A 104 -16.31 7.38 12.10
CA LYS A 104 -15.57 8.40 12.83
C LYS A 104 -14.07 8.33 12.53
N GLU A 105 -13.46 7.15 12.62
CA GLU A 105 -12.05 6.91 12.27
C GLU A 105 -11.77 7.33 10.82
N PHE A 106 -12.67 7.01 9.88
CA PHE A 106 -12.55 7.44 8.48
C PHE A 106 -12.56 8.97 8.33
N ASN A 107 -13.53 9.66 8.95
CA ASN A 107 -13.66 11.11 8.82
C ASN A 107 -12.45 11.85 9.43
N GLU A 108 -11.93 11.36 10.56
CA GLU A 108 -10.69 11.89 11.15
C GLU A 108 -9.48 11.69 10.24
N PHE A 109 -9.35 10.49 9.64
CA PHE A 109 -8.30 10.21 8.67
C PHE A 109 -8.41 11.11 7.44
N HIS A 110 -9.60 11.23 6.86
CA HIS A 110 -9.85 12.06 5.67
C HIS A 110 -9.52 13.53 5.93
N LYS A 111 -9.93 14.09 7.07
CA LYS A 111 -9.59 15.45 7.47
C LYS A 111 -8.08 15.67 7.59
N LYS A 112 -7.35 14.74 8.24
CA LYS A 112 -5.88 14.83 8.35
C LYS A 112 -5.19 14.79 6.98
N MET A 113 -5.68 13.95 6.06
CA MET A 113 -5.14 13.88 4.70
C MET A 113 -5.38 15.18 3.93
N GLU A 114 -6.57 15.78 4.07
CA GLU A 114 -6.91 17.08 3.48
C GLU A 114 -6.05 18.21 4.05
N GLU A 115 -5.83 18.24 5.37
CA GLU A 115 -4.95 19.21 6.02
C GLU A 115 -3.49 19.06 5.55
N HIS A 116 -3.01 17.82 5.38
CA HIS A 116 -1.67 17.56 4.86
C HIS A 116 -1.53 17.97 3.39
N ARG A 117 -2.54 17.71 2.55
CA ARG A 117 -2.60 18.20 1.17
C ARG A 117 -2.60 19.73 1.10
N LYS A 118 -3.20 20.39 2.10
CA LYS A 118 -3.22 21.85 2.25
C LYS A 118 -1.94 22.40 2.91
N SER A 119 -0.94 21.57 3.22
CA SER A 119 0.32 22.06 3.78
C SER A 119 0.88 23.18 2.91
N ILE A 120 1.27 24.26 3.59
CA ILE A 120 1.50 25.58 2.98
C ILE A 120 2.81 25.52 2.20
N LEU A 121 2.73 25.08 0.95
CA LEU A 121 3.82 25.26 0.00
C LEU A 121 3.97 26.76 -0.28
N SER A 122 5.23 27.24 -0.33
CA SER A 122 5.49 28.55 -0.90
C SER A 122 4.96 28.60 -2.35
N PRO A 123 4.67 29.79 -2.92
CA PRO A 123 4.18 29.88 -4.29
C PRO A 123 5.05 29.12 -5.31
N ASP A 124 6.38 29.18 -5.15
CA ASP A 124 7.33 28.46 -6.01
C ASP A 124 7.30 26.95 -5.76
N ALA A 125 7.21 26.51 -4.51
CA ALA A 125 7.08 25.10 -4.18
C ALA A 125 5.75 24.52 -4.69
N LYS A 126 4.66 25.29 -4.64
CA LYS A 126 3.36 24.92 -5.21
C LYS A 126 3.45 24.77 -6.73
N LYS A 127 4.08 25.72 -7.42
CA LYS A 127 4.30 25.65 -8.87
C LYS A 127 5.14 24.43 -9.27
N ALA A 128 6.15 24.08 -8.48
CA ALA A 128 6.94 22.87 -8.68
C ALA A 128 6.11 21.60 -8.43
N TYR A 129 5.37 21.56 -7.33
CA TYR A 129 4.47 20.46 -6.98
C TYR A 129 3.43 20.19 -8.07
N ASP A 130 2.78 21.23 -8.61
CA ASP A 130 1.78 21.09 -9.68
C ASP A 130 2.39 20.47 -10.95
N LYS A 131 3.66 20.79 -11.27
CA LYS A 131 4.38 20.16 -12.39
C LYS A 131 4.70 18.70 -12.10
N LEU A 132 5.18 18.39 -10.90
CA LEU A 132 5.49 17.02 -10.48
C LEU A 132 4.23 16.14 -10.49
N SER A 133 3.12 16.65 -9.96
CA SER A 133 1.83 15.97 -9.95
C SER A 133 1.33 15.67 -11.37
N LYS A 134 1.48 16.60 -12.33
CA LYS A 134 1.18 16.33 -13.75
C LYS A 134 2.05 15.22 -14.34
N LEU A 135 3.36 15.24 -14.08
CA LEU A 135 4.26 14.18 -14.55
C LEU A 135 3.92 12.81 -13.92
N GLU A 136 3.55 12.79 -12.65
CA GLU A 136 3.09 11.57 -11.98
C GLU A 136 1.81 11.03 -12.58
N LYS A 137 0.89 11.91 -12.97
CA LYS A 137 -0.36 11.55 -13.67
C LYS A 137 -0.06 10.95 -15.04
N GLU A 138 0.75 11.61 -15.86
CA GLU A 138 1.17 11.10 -17.18
C GLU A 138 1.86 9.74 -17.05
N LYS A 139 2.77 9.60 -16.08
CA LYS A 139 3.42 8.31 -15.77
C LYS A 139 2.39 7.23 -15.43
N HIS A 140 1.41 7.54 -14.59
CA HIS A 140 0.35 6.60 -14.22
C HIS A 140 -0.50 6.20 -15.42
N GLU A 141 -0.89 7.15 -16.27
CA GLU A 141 -1.68 6.89 -17.48
C GLU A 141 -0.93 5.98 -18.45
N ILE A 142 0.36 6.25 -18.68
CA ILE A 142 1.23 5.40 -19.51
C ILE A 142 1.26 3.99 -18.93
N ILE A 143 1.62 3.84 -17.64
CA ILE A 143 1.75 2.52 -17.01
C ILE A 143 0.41 1.77 -17.06
N ASN A 144 -0.70 2.42 -16.70
CA ASN A 144 -2.01 1.79 -16.65
C ASN A 144 -2.54 1.37 -18.03
N GLY A 145 -2.14 2.06 -19.10
CA GLY A 145 -2.48 1.71 -20.48
C GLY A 145 -1.72 0.51 -21.05
N LEU A 146 -0.69 0.03 -20.36
CA LEU A 146 0.07 -1.16 -20.77
C LEU A 146 -0.60 -2.45 -20.32
N ASP A 147 -0.35 -3.54 -21.05
CA ASP A 147 -0.74 -4.89 -20.61
C ASP A 147 -0.08 -5.27 -19.28
N ASP A 148 -0.77 -6.08 -18.48
CA ASP A 148 -0.31 -6.50 -17.15
C ASP A 148 1.10 -7.10 -17.17
N LYS A 149 1.46 -7.85 -18.21
CA LYS A 149 2.81 -8.44 -18.37
C LYS A 149 3.88 -7.35 -18.54
N ILE A 150 3.61 -6.33 -19.34
CA ILE A 150 4.54 -5.23 -19.60
C ILE A 150 4.67 -4.34 -18.37
N GLN A 151 3.56 -4.09 -17.67
CA GLN A 151 3.59 -3.41 -16.37
C GLN A 151 4.50 -4.16 -15.39
N GLU A 152 4.38 -5.49 -15.31
CA GLU A 152 5.21 -6.33 -14.44
C GLU A 152 6.72 -6.22 -14.77
N GLU A 153 7.10 -6.26 -16.06
CA GLU A 153 8.49 -6.09 -16.49
C GLU A 153 9.06 -4.73 -16.07
N LEU A 154 8.29 -3.66 -16.26
CA LEU A 154 8.67 -2.31 -15.82
C LEU A 154 8.78 -2.21 -14.29
N PHE A 155 7.85 -2.81 -13.55
CA PHE A 155 7.90 -2.84 -12.08
C PHE A 155 9.10 -3.64 -11.55
N ASP A 156 9.52 -4.71 -12.23
CA ASP A 156 10.72 -5.46 -11.88
C ASP A 156 11.98 -4.58 -12.02
N ILE A 157 12.08 -3.79 -13.09
CA ILE A 157 13.17 -2.82 -13.28
C ILE A 157 13.13 -1.71 -12.22
N PHE A 158 11.95 -1.14 -11.95
CA PHE A 158 11.81 -0.08 -10.95
C PHE A 158 12.17 -0.57 -9.54
N ARG A 159 11.76 -1.79 -9.17
CA ARG A 159 12.15 -2.40 -7.89
C ARG A 159 13.66 -2.65 -7.81
N ALA A 160 14.28 -3.13 -8.89
CA ALA A 160 15.72 -3.31 -8.95
C ALA A 160 16.49 -1.99 -8.78
N LYS A 161 15.95 -0.87 -9.29
CA LYS A 161 16.56 0.46 -9.15
C LYS A 161 16.46 1.04 -7.73
N HIS A 162 15.43 0.67 -6.98
CA HIS A 162 15.20 1.15 -5.61
C HIS A 162 15.78 0.22 -4.52
N MET A 163 16.08 -1.03 -4.84
CA MET A 163 16.97 -1.84 -4.03
C MET A 163 18.40 -1.34 -4.28
N PHE A 164 19.06 -0.82 -3.24
CA PHE A 164 20.51 -0.54 -3.26
C PHE A 164 21.24 -1.66 -4.03
N PRO A 165 22.23 -1.35 -4.88
CA PRO A 165 22.99 -2.39 -5.57
C PRO A 165 23.49 -3.37 -4.52
N LYS A 166 23.15 -4.65 -4.69
CA LYS A 166 23.76 -5.71 -3.89
C LYS A 166 25.26 -5.56 -4.13
N PRO A 167 26.10 -5.35 -3.10
CA PRO A 167 27.54 -5.46 -3.30
C PRO A 167 27.82 -6.84 -3.89
N LEU A 168 28.56 -6.84 -5.01
CA LEU A 168 29.06 -8.04 -5.69
C LEU A 168 29.95 -8.86 -4.75
#